data_AF-A0A426UVJ4-F1
#
_entry.id   AF-A0A426UVJ4-F1
#
_cell.length_a   1.000
_cell.length_b   1.000
_cell.length_c   1.000
_cell.angle_alpha   90.00
_cell.angle_beta   90.00
_cell.angle_gamma   90.00
#
_symmetry.space_group_name_H-M   'P 1'
#
loop_
_entity.id
_entity.type
_entity.pdbx_description
1 polymer ?
#
loop_
_entity_poly.entity_id
_entity_poly.type
_entity_poly.pdbx_seq_one_letter_code
_entity_poly.pdbx_strand_id
1 'polypeptide(L)'
;MITVHAYVWARPEHADAYRAGLTALQESTLAHDPGCLAYACWESLTEPGAFVCVEEWTDRAALDAHLAAPHHTAGSAALDAYRARPADVRVFESRPIDL
;
A
#
# COMPACT_ATOMS: atom_id res chain seq x y z
N MET A 1 -17.57 1.59 2.57
CA MET A 1 -16.34 1.22 1.87
C MET A 1 -15.23 1.08 2.90
N ILE A 2 -14.08 0.55 2.50
CA ILE A 2 -12.89 0.50 3.34
C ILE A 2 -11.87 1.49 2.81
N THR A 3 -11.25 2.25 3.71
CA THR A 3 -10.05 3.04 3.40
C THR A 3 -8.87 2.51 4.21
N VAL A 4 -7.71 2.40 3.57
CA VAL A 4 -6.47 1.95 4.21
C VAL A 4 -5.43 3.03 4.11
N HIS A 5 -4.81 3.38 5.23
CA HIS A 5 -3.61 4.22 5.27
C HIS A 5 -2.45 3.37 5.76
N ALA A 6 -1.49 3.11 4.90
CA ALA A 6 -0.30 2.33 5.21
C ALA A 6 0.95 3.22 5.16
N TYR A 7 1.60 3.39 6.30
CA TYR A 7 2.89 4.06 6.41
C TYR A 7 4.00 3.03 6.46
N VAL A 8 5.00 3.21 5.61
CA VAL A 8 6.11 2.27 5.46
C VAL A 8 7.43 3.01 5.29
N TRP A 9 8.52 2.36 5.69
CA TRP A 9 9.84 2.98 5.72
C TRP A 9 10.87 2.03 5.12
N ALA A 10 11.58 2.51 4.10
CA ALA A 10 12.71 1.83 3.50
C ALA A 10 13.99 2.13 4.28
N ARG A 11 14.94 1.18 4.29
CA ARG A 11 16.32 1.52 4.66
C ARG A 11 16.90 2.48 3.61
N PRO A 12 17.70 3.49 4.00
CA PRO A 12 18.16 4.54 3.09
C PRO A 12 18.85 4.00 1.84
N GLU A 13 19.66 2.94 1.98
CA GLU A 13 20.40 2.29 0.89
C GLU A 13 19.51 1.53 -0.10
N HIS A 14 18.22 1.37 0.19
CA HIS A 14 17.25 0.65 -0.63
C HIS A 14 16.04 1.53 -1.04
N ALA A 15 16.08 2.84 -0.82
CA ALA A 15 14.94 3.72 -1.09
C ALA A 15 14.42 3.63 -2.54
N ASP A 16 15.32 3.59 -3.53
CA ASP A 16 14.92 3.48 -4.95
C ASP A 16 14.29 2.11 -5.27
N ALA A 17 14.84 1.02 -4.73
CA ALA A 17 14.29 -0.32 -4.89
C ALA A 17 12.91 -0.45 -4.21
N TYR A 18 12.76 0.17 -3.04
CA TYR A 18 11.51 0.21 -2.31
C TYR A 18 10.44 1.01 -3.08
N ARG A 19 10.81 2.18 -3.62
CA ARG A 19 9.93 2.99 -4.49
C ARG A 19 9.45 2.19 -5.69
N ALA A 20 10.36 1.52 -6.39
CA ALA A 20 10.02 0.68 -7.54
C ALA A 20 9.09 -0.49 -7.15
N GLY A 21 9.33 -1.12 -6.00
CA GLY A 21 8.48 -2.19 -5.48
C GLY A 21 7.06 -1.70 -5.14
N LEU A 22 6.94 -0.51 -4.53
CA LEU A 22 5.62 0.10 -4.26
C LEU A 22 4.88 0.44 -5.55
N THR A 23 5.58 0.98 -6.56
CA THR A 23 4.99 1.25 -7.88
C THR A 23 4.46 -0.04 -8.52
N ALA A 24 5.26 -1.11 -8.53
CA ALA A 24 4.84 -2.39 -9.09
C ALA A 24 3.66 -3.02 -8.34
N LEU A 25 3.64 -2.89 -7.00
CA LEU A 25 2.53 -3.35 -6.18
C LEU A 25 1.25 -2.56 -6.50
N GLN A 26 1.32 -1.23 -6.55
CA GLN A 26 0.21 -0.36 -6.93
C GLN A 26 -0.36 -0.74 -8.30
N GLU A 27 0.49 -0.87 -9.32
CA GLU A 27 0.06 -1.26 -10.67
C GLU A 27 -0.61 -2.64 -10.68
N SER A 28 -0.03 -3.61 -9.97
CA SER A 28 -0.59 -4.97 -9.88
C SER A 28 -1.92 -5.00 -9.16
N THR A 29 -2.08 -4.24 -8.08
CA THR A 29 -3.34 -4.13 -7.33
C THR A 29 -4.44 -3.55 -8.21
N LEU A 30 -4.17 -2.43 -8.88
CA LEU A 30 -5.14 -1.78 -9.77
C LEU A 30 -5.53 -2.65 -10.97
N ALA A 31 -4.61 -3.48 -11.46
CA ALA A 31 -4.86 -4.37 -12.59
C ALA A 31 -5.60 -5.65 -12.21
N HIS A 32 -5.36 -6.20 -11.01
CA HIS A 32 -5.75 -7.57 -10.69
C HIS A 32 -6.74 -7.73 -9.52
N ASP A 33 -7.04 -6.67 -8.76
CA ASP A 33 -7.91 -6.79 -7.59
C ASP A 33 -9.29 -6.16 -7.81
N PRO A 34 -10.31 -6.98 -8.18
CA PRO A 34 -11.69 -6.54 -8.21
C PRO A 34 -12.11 -5.97 -6.86
N GLY A 35 -12.59 -4.73 -6.87
CA GLY A 35 -13.02 -4.03 -5.65
C GLY A 35 -11.98 -3.05 -5.10
N CYS A 36 -10.77 -3.00 -5.64
CA CYS A 36 -9.89 -1.85 -5.46
C CYS A 36 -10.46 -0.66 -6.26
N LEU A 37 -10.87 0.40 -5.57
CA LEU A 37 -11.43 1.62 -6.17
C LEU A 37 -10.33 2.65 -6.47
N ALA A 38 -9.37 2.76 -5.56
CA ALA A 38 -8.20 3.60 -5.70
C ALA A 38 -7.03 3.00 -4.92
N TYR A 39 -5.82 3.18 -5.43
CA TYR A 39 -4.58 2.81 -4.76
C TYR A 39 -3.49 3.75 -5.24
N ALA A 40 -2.89 4.49 -4.32
CA ALA A 40 -1.76 5.35 -4.63
C ALA A 40 -0.75 5.33 -3.49
N CYS A 41 0.53 5.44 -3.83
CA CYS A 41 1.60 5.64 -2.87
C CYS A 41 2.33 6.97 -3.13
N TRP A 42 2.77 7.61 -2.04
CA TRP A 42 3.52 8.85 -2.04
C TRP A 42 4.78 8.69 -1.21
N GLU A 43 5.83 9.40 -1.60
CA GLU A 43 7.06 9.52 -0.82
C GLU A 43 7.00 10.79 0.04
N SER A 44 7.45 10.68 1.29
CA SER A 44 7.52 11.82 2.20
C SER A 44 8.63 12.77 1.78
N LEU A 45 8.31 14.06 1.67
CA LEU A 45 9.31 15.12 1.45
C LEU A 45 10.03 15.54 2.74
N THR A 46 9.51 15.15 3.92
CA THR A 46 10.05 15.55 5.22
C THR A 46 10.77 14.42 5.96
N GLU A 47 10.60 13.17 5.53
CA GLU A 47 11.27 11.99 6.08
C GLU A 47 11.76 11.11 4.92
N PRO A 48 13.01 11.26 4.45
CA PRO A 48 13.55 10.46 3.36
C PRO A 48 13.44 8.96 3.62
N GLY A 49 12.95 8.21 2.62
CA GLY A 49 12.71 6.78 2.73
C GLY A 49 11.39 6.41 3.42
N ALA A 50 10.57 7.39 3.86
CA ALA A 50 9.21 7.15 4.30
C ALA A 50 8.23 7.26 3.12
N PHE A 51 7.26 6.35 3.08
CA PHE A 51 6.21 6.32 2.08
C PHE A 51 4.86 6.14 2.77
N VAL A 52 3.81 6.64 2.13
CA VAL A 52 2.42 6.41 2.52
C VAL A 52 1.67 5.84 1.33
N CYS A 53 0.88 4.79 1.55
CA CYS A 53 -0.08 4.30 0.58
C CYS A 53 -1.49 4.53 1.11
N VAL A 54 -2.37 5.03 0.26
CA VAL A 54 -3.78 5.26 0.54
C VAL A 54 -4.58 4.46 -0.47
N GLU A 55 -5.51 3.67 0.05
CA GLU A 55 -6.26 2.70 -0.71
C GLU A 55 -7.74 2.84 -0.38
N GLU A 56 -8.58 2.64 -1.39
CA GLU A 56 -10.03 2.62 -1.28
C GLU A 56 -10.54 1.29 -1.83
N TRP A 57 -11.41 0.64 -1.07
CA TRP A 57 -11.94 -0.69 -1.40
C TRP A 57 -13.46 -0.71 -1.25
N THR A 58 -14.14 -1.46 -2.12
CA THR A 58 -15.60 -1.60 -2.10
C THR A 58 -16.11 -2.06 -0.72
N ASP A 59 -15.44 -3.05 -0.14
CA ASP A 59 -15.78 -3.64 1.15
C ASP A 59 -14.57 -4.39 1.76
N ARG A 60 -14.80 -5.00 2.93
CA ARG A 60 -13.78 -5.77 3.65
C ARG A 60 -13.38 -7.06 2.93
N ALA A 61 -14.30 -7.71 2.21
CA ALA A 61 -14.00 -8.95 1.49
C ALA A 61 -13.03 -8.69 0.33
N ALA A 62 -13.17 -7.56 -0.37
CA ALA A 62 -12.23 -7.14 -1.40
C ALA A 62 -10.83 -6.90 -0.83
N LEU A 63 -10.71 -6.18 0.29
CA LEU A 63 -9.43 -5.98 0.97
C LEU A 63 -8.82 -7.30 1.44
N ASP A 64 -9.60 -8.19 2.07
CA ASP A 64 -9.08 -9.48 2.55
C ASP A 64 -8.62 -10.36 1.38
N ALA A 65 -9.31 -10.32 0.23
CA ALA A 65 -8.89 -11.00 -1.00
C ALA A 65 -7.57 -10.44 -1.54
N HIS A 66 -7.41 -9.11 -1.57
CA HIS A 66 -6.16 -8.45 -1.93
C HIS A 66 -5.00 -8.90 -1.03
N LEU A 67 -5.20 -8.90 0.30
CA LEU A 67 -4.16 -9.28 1.26
C LEU A 67 -3.68 -10.73 1.05
N ALA A 68 -4.56 -11.62 0.58
CA ALA A 68 -4.27 -13.01 0.26
C ALA A 68 -3.74 -13.23 -1.18
N ALA A 69 -3.76 -12.22 -2.03
CA ALA A 69 -3.44 -12.39 -3.45
C ALA A 69 -1.94 -12.67 -3.69
N PRO A 70 -1.59 -13.46 -4.73
CA PRO A 70 -0.19 -13.79 -5.02
C PRO A 70 0.70 -12.57 -5.28
N HIS A 71 0.22 -11.55 -6.01
CA HIS A 71 1.01 -10.33 -6.26
C HIS A 71 1.24 -9.52 -4.98
N HIS A 72 0.24 -9.43 -4.11
CA HIS A 72 0.39 -8.75 -2.82
C HIS A 72 1.36 -9.50 -1.90
N THR A 73 1.19 -10.81 -1.72
CA THR A 73 2.07 -11.60 -0.85
C THR A 73 3.52 -11.60 -1.33
N ALA A 74 3.75 -11.75 -2.64
CA ALA A 74 5.09 -11.67 -3.23
C ALA A 74 5.69 -10.26 -3.13
N GLY A 75 4.91 -9.23 -3.47
CA GLY A 75 5.35 -7.82 -3.39
C GLY A 75 5.66 -7.38 -1.95
N SER A 76 4.81 -7.76 -1.00
CA SER A 76 5.00 -7.49 0.42
C SER A 76 6.28 -8.15 0.95
N ALA A 77 6.53 -9.42 0.62
CA ALA A 77 7.77 -10.10 1.00
C ALA A 77 9.02 -9.44 0.39
N ALA A 78 8.95 -9.02 -0.88
CA ALA A 78 10.06 -8.32 -1.54
C ALA A 78 10.35 -6.96 -0.91
N LEU A 79 9.32 -6.20 -0.53
CA LEU A 79 9.45 -4.92 0.16
C LEU A 79 9.95 -5.08 1.60
N ASP A 80 9.50 -6.12 2.31
CA ASP A 80 9.90 -6.37 3.70
C ASP A 80 11.40 -6.57 3.85
N ALA A 81 12.04 -7.20 2.85
CA ALA A 81 13.50 -7.34 2.79
C ALA A 81 14.24 -6.00 2.86
N TYR A 82 13.63 -4.90 2.43
CA TYR A 82 14.20 -3.54 2.40
C TYR A 82 13.65 -2.61 3.48
N ARG A 83 12.74 -3.09 4.33
CA ARG A 83 12.05 -2.31 5.35
C ARG A 83 13.00 -1.91 6.50
N ALA A 84 12.86 -0.67 6.98
CA ALA A 84 13.65 -0.13 8.10
C ALA A 84 12.97 -0.35 9.46
N ARG A 85 11.64 -0.34 9.51
CA ARG A 85 10.83 -0.57 10.72
C ARG A 85 9.43 -1.07 10.37
N PRO A 86 8.69 -1.67 11.33
CA PRO A 86 7.33 -2.17 11.08
C PRO A 86 6.43 -1.12 10.42
N ALA A 87 5.51 -1.58 9.57
CA ALA A 87 4.48 -0.71 8.99
C ALA A 87 3.55 -0.17 10.09
N ASP A 88 3.03 1.06 9.92
CA ASP A 88 1.82 1.52 10.62
C ASP A 88 0.67 1.46 9.60
N VAL A 89 -0.23 0.50 9.78
CA VAL A 89 -1.37 0.30 8.88
C VAL A 89 -2.65 0.56 9.67
N ARG A 90 -3.49 1.44 9.12
CA ARG A 90 -4.80 1.76 9.68
C ARG A 90 -5.87 1.48 8.66
N VAL A 91 -6.87 0.73 9.08
CA VAL A 91 -8.02 0.33 8.25
C VAL A 91 -9.26 0.96 8.83
N PHE A 92 -10.07 1.58 7.99
CA PHE A 92 -11.27 2.29 8.40
C PHE A 92 -12.47 1.83 7.58
N GLU A 93 -13.61 1.65 8.25
CA GLU A 93 -14.90 1.65 7.57
C GLU A 93 -15.34 3.10 7.39
N SER A 94 -15.49 3.53 6.15
CA SER A 94 -15.71 4.94 5.81
C SER A 94 -16.66 5.10 4.63
N ARG A 95 -17.09 6.35 4.39
CA ARG A 95 -17.87 6.80 3.24
C ARG A 95 -17.43 8.21 2.85
N PRO A 96 -17.59 8.65 1.60
CA PRO A 96 -17.25 10.01 1.22
C PRO A 96 -18.25 10.94 1.91
N ILE A 97 -17.79 12.15 2.22
CA ILE A 97 -18.68 13.26 2.54
C ILE A 97 -18.63 14.21 1.34
N ASP A 98 -19.79 14.68 0.90
CA ASP A 98 -19.84 15.75 -0.08
C ASP A 98 -19.42 17.04 0.64
N LEU A 99 -18.30 17.64 0.19
CA LEU A 99 -17.76 18.92 0.66
C LEU A 99 -17.97 20.00 -0.39
#